data_AF-A0A5B7F6Z8-F1
#
_entry.id   AF-A0A5B7F6Z8-F1
#
_cell.length_a   1.000
_cell.length_b   1.000
_cell.length_c   1.000
_cell.angle_alpha   90.00
_cell.angle_beta   90.00
_cell.angle_gamma   90.00
#
_symmetry.space_group_name_H-M   'P 1'
#
loop_
_entity.id
_entity.type
_entity.pdbx_description
1 polymer ?
#
loop_
_entity_poly.entity_id
_entity_poly.type
_entity_poly.pdbx_seq_one_letter_code
_entity_poly.pdbx_strand_id
1 'polypeptide(L)'
;MVFINDYKLVKEAFSRHEFTNRPDWEIFKFFEEPAVGIGSSSGPLWHKNRRFTLRQLRDLGMGKSRLVEVVQQQTLKLRETLSINAGTPGRIPHQLFVTIINVIWQMVATYHQFKAEKRHGEDFRIQIL
;
A
#
# COMPACT_ATOMS: atom_id res chain seq x y z
N MET A 1 9.22 -18.00 19.47
CA MET A 1 8.73 -17.90 18.07
C MET A 1 8.15 -19.26 17.68
N VAL A 2 6.98 -19.31 17.05
CA VAL A 2 6.29 -20.56 16.66
C VAL A 2 6.06 -20.51 15.15
N PHE A 3 6.33 -21.61 14.46
CA PHE A 3 6.12 -21.74 13.01
C PHE A 3 4.96 -22.67 12.73
N ILE A 4 4.03 -22.25 11.87
CA ILE A 4 2.89 -23.06 11.42
C ILE A 4 3.07 -23.33 9.93
N ASN A 5 3.32 -24.59 9.57
CA ASN A 5 3.67 -25.00 8.20
C ASN A 5 2.54 -25.79 7.50
N ASP A 6 1.38 -25.93 8.14
CA ASP A 6 0.21 -26.62 7.57
C ASP A 6 -0.91 -25.61 7.24
N TYR A 7 -1.49 -25.72 6.04
CA TYR A 7 -2.53 -24.79 5.58
C TYR A 7 -3.77 -24.78 6.48
N LYS A 8 -4.23 -25.95 6.95
CA LYS A 8 -5.43 -26.04 7.79
C LYS A 8 -5.17 -25.35 9.13
N LEU A 9 -4.01 -25.60 9.73
CA LEU A 9 -3.60 -24.95 10.97
C LEU A 9 -3.41 -23.43 10.81
N VAL A 10 -2.81 -22.97 9.71
CA VAL A 10 -2.71 -21.53 9.42
C VAL A 10 -4.10 -20.91 9.36
N LYS A 11 -5.02 -21.51 8.59
CA LYS A 11 -6.39 -21.00 8.45
C LYS A 11 -7.12 -20.95 9.80
N GLU A 12 -6.98 -21.98 10.63
CA GLU A 12 -7.55 -22.02 11.98
C GLU A 12 -6.97 -20.92 12.87
N ALA A 13 -5.64 -20.81 12.94
CA ALA A 13 -4.97 -19.80 13.75
C ALA A 13 -5.39 -18.38 13.37
N PHE A 14 -5.42 -18.04 12.07
CA PHE A 14 -5.83 -16.71 11.60
C PHE A 14 -7.34 -16.43 11.74
N SER A 15 -8.17 -17.45 11.99
CA SER A 15 -9.60 -17.27 12.26
C SER A 15 -9.91 -16.89 13.72
N ARG A 16 -8.94 -17.10 14.61
CA ARG A 16 -9.07 -16.95 16.06
C ARG A 16 -8.55 -15.59 16.53
N HIS A 17 -9.34 -14.89 17.33
CA HIS A 17 -9.01 -13.56 17.83
C HIS A 17 -7.74 -13.51 18.68
N GLU A 18 -7.39 -14.61 19.34
CA GLU A 18 -6.22 -14.78 20.20
C GLU A 18 -4.89 -14.60 19.43
N PHE A 19 -4.89 -14.88 18.13
CA PHE A 19 -3.71 -14.74 17.26
C PHE A 19 -3.70 -13.44 16.45
N THR A 20 -4.56 -12.48 16.79
CA THR A 20 -4.67 -11.22 16.03
C THR A 20 -3.75 -10.11 16.51
N ASN A 21 -3.02 -10.30 17.61
CA ASN A 21 -2.07 -9.31 18.12
C ASN A 21 -0.84 -9.16 17.21
N ARG A 22 -0.30 -7.95 17.15
CA ARG A 22 0.96 -7.64 16.47
C ARG A 22 2.12 -7.93 17.41
N PRO A 23 3.21 -8.57 16.92
CA PRO A 23 4.43 -8.66 17.68
C PRO A 23 4.96 -7.26 18.01
N ASP A 24 5.59 -7.12 19.16
CA ASP A 24 6.18 -5.86 19.61
C ASP A 24 7.52 -5.64 18.90
N TRP A 25 7.46 -5.16 17.65
CA TRP A 25 8.66 -4.87 16.86
C TRP A 25 9.19 -3.48 17.19
N GLU A 26 10.47 -3.40 17.58
CA GLU A 26 11.16 -2.15 17.91
C GLU A 26 11.09 -1.11 16.78
N ILE A 27 11.00 -1.54 15.51
CA ILE A 27 10.84 -0.62 14.37
C ILE A 27 9.58 0.24 14.49
N PHE A 28 8.49 -0.27 15.07
CA PHE A 28 7.27 0.51 15.24
C PHE A 28 7.36 1.49 16.41
N LYS A 29 8.10 1.14 17.47
CA LYS A 29 8.37 2.05 18.60
C LYS A 29 9.26 3.21 18.20
N PHE A 30 10.21 2.96 17.29
CA PHE A 30 11.07 4.02 16.75
C PHE A 30 10.27 5.15 16.08
N PHE A 31 9.16 4.82 15.42
CA PHE A 31 8.29 5.82 14.81
C PHE A 31 7.36 6.49 15.83
N GLU A 32 6.77 5.72 16.75
CA GLU A 32 5.83 6.23 17.76
C GLU A 32 5.71 5.26 18.94
N GLU A 33 5.71 5.78 20.18
CA GLU A 33 5.52 4.99 21.40
C GLU A 33 4.37 5.55 22.26
N PRO A 34 3.29 4.78 22.52
CA PRO A 34 3.07 3.39 22.09
C PRO A 34 2.80 3.29 20.59
N ALA A 35 3.13 2.15 19.97
CA ALA A 35 2.93 1.94 18.54
C ALA A 35 1.45 2.13 18.12
N VAL A 36 1.21 3.03 17.16
CA VAL A 36 -0.15 3.38 16.68
C VAL A 36 -0.41 2.95 15.24
N GLY A 37 -1.70 2.87 14.87
CA GLY A 37 -2.13 2.58 13.50
C GLY A 37 -2.51 1.11 13.29
N ILE A 38 -2.99 0.77 12.09
CA ILE A 38 -3.58 -0.55 11.81
C ILE A 38 -2.52 -1.67 11.74
N GLY A 39 -1.29 -1.32 11.34
CA GLY A 39 -0.19 -2.27 11.14
C GLY A 39 0.48 -2.71 12.43
N SER A 40 0.54 -1.84 13.44
CA SER A 40 1.41 -1.97 14.61
C SER A 40 0.68 -1.97 15.94
N SER A 41 -0.54 -1.42 16.03
CA SER A 41 -1.33 -1.49 17.27
C SER A 41 -2.09 -2.81 17.42
N SER A 42 -2.48 -3.13 18.66
CA SER A 42 -3.30 -4.30 19.02
C SER A 42 -4.48 -3.91 19.92
N GLY A 43 -5.41 -4.85 20.15
CA GLY A 43 -6.52 -4.64 21.08
C GLY A 43 -7.55 -3.57 20.64
N PRO A 44 -8.20 -2.87 21.59
CA PRO A 44 -9.28 -1.91 21.29
C PRO A 44 -8.88 -0.78 20.33
N LEU A 45 -7.63 -0.30 20.42
CA LEU A 45 -7.10 0.74 19.53
C LEU A 45 -7.08 0.27 18.06
N TRP A 46 -6.55 -0.93 17.83
CA TRP A 46 -6.54 -1.55 16.50
C TRP A 46 -7.95 -1.70 15.93
N HIS A 47 -8.89 -2.18 16.74
CA HIS A 47 -10.30 -2.31 16.33
C HIS A 47 -10.94 -0.98 15.94
N LYS A 48 -10.69 0.09 16.72
CA LYS A 48 -11.19 1.43 16.43
C LYS A 48 -10.60 1.96 15.12
N ASN A 49 -9.28 1.89 14.96
CA ASN A 49 -8.57 2.36 13.77
C ASN A 49 -9.01 1.60 12.52
N ARG A 50 -9.08 0.26 12.57
CA ARG A 50 -9.54 -0.56 11.45
C ARG A 50 -10.95 -0.19 11.00
N ARG A 51 -11.89 -0.04 11.95
CA ARG A 51 -13.28 0.33 11.62
C ARG A 51 -13.36 1.73 11.02
N PHE A 52 -12.66 2.70 11.60
CA PHE A 52 -12.58 4.05 11.09
C PHE A 52 -12.03 4.08 9.67
N THR A 53 -10.85 3.50 9.44
CA THR A 53 -10.20 3.51 8.12
C THR A 53 -11.00 2.78 7.05
N LEU A 54 -11.61 1.62 7.34
CA LEU A 54 -12.45 0.94 6.35
C LEU A 54 -13.70 1.73 5.96
N ARG A 55 -14.25 2.54 6.87
CA ARG A 55 -15.34 3.47 6.55
C ARG A 55 -14.82 4.59 5.65
N GLN A 56 -13.75 5.26 6.06
CA GLN A 56 -13.16 6.36 5.29
C GLN A 56 -12.72 5.93 3.89
N LEU A 57 -12.07 4.78 3.73
CA LEU A 57 -11.69 4.27 2.41
C LEU A 57 -12.89 4.08 1.49
N ARG A 58 -14.02 3.59 2.02
CA ARG A 58 -15.27 3.45 1.26
C ARG A 58 -15.86 4.80 0.86
N ASP A 59 -15.84 5.77 1.77
CA ASP A 59 -16.33 7.12 1.52
C ASP A 59 -15.50 7.78 0.41
N LEU A 60 -14.17 7.63 0.48
CA LEU A 60 -13.16 8.08 -0.49
C LEU A 60 -13.18 7.34 -1.84
N GLY A 61 -14.03 6.31 -1.99
CA GLY A 61 -14.28 5.66 -3.27
C GLY A 61 -13.64 4.29 -3.47
N MET A 62 -13.13 3.66 -2.41
CA MET A 62 -12.78 2.24 -2.43
C MET A 62 -14.01 1.41 -2.84
N GLY A 63 -13.88 0.66 -3.92
CA GLY A 63 -14.98 -0.14 -4.49
C GLY A 63 -15.98 0.65 -5.34
N LYS A 64 -15.71 1.94 -5.65
CA LYS A 64 -16.52 2.74 -6.59
C LYS A 64 -15.84 2.85 -7.95
N SER A 65 -16.63 3.14 -8.99
CA SER A 65 -16.16 3.26 -10.39
C SER A 65 -15.02 4.27 -10.57
N ARG A 66 -15.03 5.37 -9.81
CA ARG A 66 -13.95 6.38 -9.83
C ARG A 66 -12.57 5.78 -9.57
N LEU A 67 -12.45 4.84 -8.61
CA LEU A 67 -11.15 4.22 -8.32
C LEU A 67 -10.71 3.30 -9.47
N VAL A 68 -11.67 2.61 -10.10
CA VAL A 68 -11.39 1.79 -11.29
C VAL A 68 -10.85 2.64 -12.42
N GLU A 69 -11.45 3.80 -12.68
CA GLU A 69 -10.96 4.75 -13.69
C GLU A 69 -9.54 5.25 -13.37
N VAL A 70 -9.27 5.59 -12.10
CA VAL A 70 -7.93 6.00 -11.66
C VAL A 70 -6.91 4.88 -11.89
N VAL A 71 -7.23 3.64 -11.51
CA VAL A 71 -6.35 2.48 -11.73
C VAL A 71 -6.09 2.28 -13.22
N GLN A 72 -7.12 2.36 -14.06
CA GLN A 72 -6.98 2.24 -15.51
C GLN A 72 -6.06 3.34 -16.08
N GLN A 73 -6.29 4.60 -15.71
CA GLN A 73 -5.47 5.74 -16.15
C GLN A 73 -3.99 5.58 -15.75
N GLN A 74 -3.70 5.20 -14.49
CA GLN A 74 -2.33 5.00 -14.03
C GLN A 74 -1.68 3.78 -14.70
N THR A 75 -2.45 2.73 -15.00
CA THR A 75 -1.97 1.54 -15.70
C THR A 75 -1.63 1.83 -17.16
N LEU A 76 -2.39 2.69 -17.84
CA LEU A 76 -2.08 3.13 -19.21
C LEU A 76 -0.74 3.86 -19.28
N LYS A 77 -0.47 4.76 -18.31
CA LYS A 77 0.84 5.44 -18.18
C LYS A 77 1.98 4.46 -17.90
N LEU A 78 1.74 3.47 -17.05
CA LEU A 78 2.72 2.42 -16.77
C LEU A 78 3.02 1.58 -18.02
N ARG A 79 1.98 1.20 -18.77
CA ARG A 79 2.11 0.45 -20.02
C ARG A 79 2.99 1.19 -21.03
N GLU A 80 2.79 2.49 -21.21
CA GLU A 80 3.63 3.31 -22.09
C GLU A 80 5.11 3.23 -21.68
N THR A 81 5.38 3.32 -20.38
CA THR A 81 6.76 3.19 -19.86
C THR A 81 7.34 1.80 -20.09
N LEU A 82 6.53 0.75 -19.91
CA LEU A 82 6.95 -0.64 -20.17
C LEU A 82 7.17 -0.91 -21.66
N SER A 83 6.38 -0.30 -22.54
CA SER A 83 6.49 -0.50 -23.98
C SER A 83 7.81 -0.03 -24.58
N ILE A 84 8.47 0.96 -23.96
CA ILE A 84 9.79 1.45 -24.38
C ILE A 84 10.83 0.32 -24.38
N ASN A 85 10.72 -0.62 -23.44
CA ASN A 85 11.63 -1.76 -23.29
C ASN A 85 10.94 -3.09 -23.63
N ALA A 86 9.88 -3.07 -24.44
CA ALA A 86 9.18 -4.31 -24.80
C ALA A 86 10.10 -5.24 -25.61
N GLY A 87 10.09 -6.53 -25.26
CA GLY A 87 10.90 -7.56 -25.93
C GLY A 87 12.35 -7.66 -25.45
N THR A 88 12.80 -6.81 -24.52
CA THR A 88 14.12 -6.92 -23.90
C THR A 88 14.00 -7.33 -22.42
N PRO A 89 14.84 -8.24 -21.92
CA PRO A 89 14.94 -8.48 -20.49
C PRO A 89 15.40 -7.20 -19.79
N GLY A 90 14.61 -6.73 -18.82
CA GLY A 90 14.88 -5.49 -18.11
C GLY A 90 14.37 -5.54 -16.68
N ARG A 91 14.90 -4.63 -15.84
CA ARG A 91 14.39 -4.44 -14.48
C ARG A 91 12.99 -3.85 -14.54
N ILE A 92 12.14 -4.22 -13.57
CA ILE A 92 10.83 -3.59 -13.41
C ILE A 92 11.05 -2.09 -13.19
N PRO A 93 10.43 -1.20 -13.98
CA PRO A 93 10.67 0.22 -13.87
C PRO A 93 10.13 0.74 -12.53
N HIS A 94 10.84 1.70 -11.95
CA HIS A 94 10.41 2.44 -10.75
C HIS A 94 9.00 3.04 -10.91
N GLN A 95 8.58 3.31 -12.15
CA GLN A 95 7.25 3.79 -12.49
C GLN A 95 6.12 2.91 -11.93
N LEU A 96 6.33 1.60 -11.75
CA LEU A 96 5.33 0.74 -11.11
C LEU A 96 4.97 1.22 -9.70
N PHE A 97 5.98 1.58 -8.89
CA PHE A 97 5.75 2.07 -7.54
C PHE A 97 5.04 3.43 -7.55
N VAL A 98 5.43 4.33 -8.46
CA VAL A 98 4.78 5.64 -8.63
C VAL A 98 3.33 5.49 -9.07
N THR A 99 3.03 4.55 -9.97
CA THR A 99 1.66 4.19 -10.37
C THR A 99 0.84 3.73 -9.15
N ILE A 100 1.36 2.82 -8.33
CA ILE A 100 0.65 2.33 -7.12
C ILE A 100 0.41 3.47 -6.13
N ILE A 101 1.43 4.28 -5.85
CA ILE A 101 1.32 5.41 -4.93
C ILE A 101 0.28 6.42 -5.43
N ASN A 102 0.26 6.74 -6.73
CA ASN A 102 -0.72 7.65 -7.31
C ASN A 102 -2.15 7.14 -7.17
N VAL A 103 -2.40 5.83 -7.29
CA VAL A 103 -3.73 5.25 -7.05
C VAL A 103 -4.16 5.49 -5.60
N ILE A 104 -3.29 5.19 -4.64
CA ILE A 104 -3.57 5.40 -3.21
C ILE A 104 -3.74 6.90 -2.91
N TRP A 105 -2.89 7.74 -3.48
CA TRP A 105 -2.90 9.18 -3.26
C TRP A 105 -4.16 9.83 -3.81
N GLN A 106 -4.64 9.40 -4.97
CA GLN A 106 -5.91 9.87 -5.53
C GLN A 106 -7.12 9.49 -4.65
N MET A 107 -7.03 8.41 -3.87
CA MET A 107 -8.05 8.09 -2.87
C MET A 107 -7.99 9.04 -1.67
N VAL A 108 -6.80 9.41 -1.20
CA VAL A 108 -6.64 10.14 0.07
C VAL A 108 -6.62 11.66 -0.11
N ALA A 109 -5.92 12.17 -1.13
CA ALA A 109 -5.67 13.60 -1.37
C ALA A 109 -6.49 14.19 -2.53
N THR A 110 -7.29 13.36 -3.21
CA THR A 110 -8.33 13.71 -4.20
C THR A 110 -7.89 14.45 -5.49
N TYR A 111 -6.72 15.11 -5.55
CA TYR A 111 -6.35 15.97 -6.69
C TYR A 111 -4.90 15.94 -7.21
N HIS A 112 -3.88 15.65 -6.39
CA HIS A 112 -2.47 15.74 -6.83
C HIS A 112 -1.94 14.42 -7.40
N GLN A 113 -0.99 14.45 -8.35
CA GLN A 113 -0.34 13.24 -8.86
C GLN A 113 1.19 13.40 -8.85
N PHE A 114 1.88 12.35 -8.46
CA PHE A 114 3.34 12.27 -8.52
C PHE A 114 3.81 11.90 -9.93
N LYS A 115 4.87 12.55 -10.40
CA LYS A 115 5.61 12.14 -11.59
C LYS A 115 7.00 11.64 -11.21
N ALA A 116 7.45 10.57 -11.86
CA ALA A 116 8.83 10.13 -11.80
C ALA A 116 9.62 10.88 -12.89
N GLU A 117 10.46 11.83 -12.52
CA GLU A 117 11.36 12.49 -13.46
C GLU A 117 12.74 11.82 -13.41
N LYS A 118 13.27 11.41 -14.57
CA LYS A 118 14.64 10.90 -14.69
C LYS A 118 15.58 12.10 -14.86
N ARG A 119 16.47 12.36 -13.90
CA ARG A 119 17.67 13.16 -14.15
C ARG A 119 18.86 12.26 -14.48
N HIS A 120 19.77 12.80 -15.28
CA HIS A 120 21.06 12.19 -15.59
C HIS A 120 21.81 11.91 -14.28
N GLY A 121 22.09 10.63 -14.02
CA GLY A 121 22.71 10.15 -12.78
C GLY A 121 21.69 9.71 -11.74
N GLU A 122 21.25 8.45 -11.85
CA GLU A 122 20.63 7.51 -10.88
C GLU A 122 19.69 7.95 -9.73
N ASP A 123 19.40 9.24 -9.52
CA ASP A 123 18.52 9.73 -8.46
C ASP A 123 17.12 10.05 -8.99
N PHE A 124 16.15 9.22 -8.61
CA PHE A 124 14.73 9.48 -8.82
C PHE A 124 14.19 10.35 -7.68
N ARG A 125 13.65 11.53 -8.00
CA ARG A 125 12.89 12.36 -7.04
C ARG A 125 11.40 12.30 -7.36
N ILE A 126 10.59 12.14 -6.33
CA ILE A 126 9.14 12.24 -6.38
C ILE A 126 8.77 13.71 -6.16
N GLN A 127 8.11 14.34 -7.14
CA GLN A 127 7.58 15.71 -7.02
C GLN A 127 6.05 15.69 -7.06
N ILE A 128 5.42 16.50 -6.20
CA ILE A 128 3.97 16.72 -6.17
C ILE A 128 3.63 17.75 -7.26
N LEU A 129 2.66 17.44 -8.10
CA LEU A 129 2.00 18.40 -9.00
C LEU A 129 0.54 18.58 -8.56
#